data_AF-A0A5A7SB57-F1
#
_entry.id   AF-A0A5A7SB57-F1
#
_cell.length_a   1.000
_cell.length_b   1.000
_cell.length_c   1.000
_cell.angle_alpha   90.00
_cell.angle_beta   90.00
_cell.angle_gamma   90.00
#
_symmetry.space_group_name_H-M   'P 1'
#
loop_
_entity.id
_entity.type
_entity.pdbx_description
1 polymer ?
#
loop_
_entity_poly.entity_id
_entity_poly.type
_entity_poly.pdbx_seq_one_letter_code
_entity_poly.pdbx_strand_id
1 'polypeptide(L)'
;MFAPECPSSIMPIRVGDKWSAGVLLSLADGPRRFSELRVPLRATPKVLTETLRAMERDGMITRTVYAEEHLPTVLAARAAYQEKVS
;
A
#
# COMPACT_ATOMS: atom_id res chain seq x y z
N MET A 1 17.26 38.69 5.23
CA MET A 1 17.72 37.36 5.68
C MET A 1 16.51 36.44 5.65
N PHE A 2 16.56 35.37 4.87
CA PHE A 2 15.45 34.47 4.65
C PHE A 2 15.21 33.57 5.88
N ALA A 3 13.98 33.57 6.39
CA ALA A 3 13.36 32.40 7.01
C ALA A 3 12.42 31.81 5.95
N PRO A 4 12.26 30.48 5.84
CA PRO A 4 11.96 29.60 6.96
C PRO A 4 12.83 28.34 7.02
N GLU A 5 13.10 27.88 8.24
CA GLU A 5 13.35 26.48 8.51
C GLU A 5 12.18 25.61 8.01
N CYS A 6 12.31 25.11 6.79
CA CYS A 6 11.54 23.99 6.29
C CYS A 6 12.18 22.70 6.79
N PRO A 7 11.62 21.98 7.78
CA PRO A 7 11.93 20.56 7.93
C PRO A 7 11.15 19.77 6.88
N SER A 8 11.38 20.06 5.60
CA SER A 8 10.89 19.25 4.48
C SER A 8 11.76 18.01 4.31
N SER A 9 11.94 17.23 5.37
CA SER A 9 12.45 15.85 5.29
C SER A 9 12.32 15.15 6.64
N ILE A 10 11.15 15.23 7.27
CA ILE A 10 10.75 14.14 8.16
C ILE A 10 10.45 12.98 7.23
N MET A 11 11.49 12.21 6.88
CA MET A 11 11.32 10.85 6.40
C MET A 11 10.48 10.13 7.45
N PRO A 12 9.20 9.79 7.17
CA PRO A 12 8.41 9.11 8.17
C PRO A 12 9.03 7.71 8.32
N ILE A 13 9.63 7.52 9.48
CA ILE A 13 10.25 6.30 9.97
C ILE A 13 9.31 5.13 9.65
N ARG A 14 9.80 4.24 8.76
CA ARG A 14 9.36 2.85 8.56
C ARG A 14 7.85 2.63 8.73
N VAL A 15 7.06 3.32 7.90
CA VAL A 15 5.60 3.22 7.90
C VAL A 15 5.09 1.89 7.28
N GLY A 16 5.99 1.03 6.79
CA GLY A 16 5.65 -0.27 6.20
C GLY A 16 4.96 -1.22 7.18
N ASP A 17 5.56 -1.50 8.34
CA ASP A 17 5.14 -2.64 9.17
C ASP A 17 3.69 -2.55 9.70
N LYS A 18 3.23 -1.37 10.09
CA LYS A 18 1.86 -1.21 10.64
C LYS A 18 0.77 -1.40 9.60
N TRP A 19 0.98 -0.96 8.36
CA TRP A 19 -0.05 -1.02 7.32
C TRP A 19 0.08 -2.25 6.45
N SER A 20 1.29 -2.81 6.29
CA SER A 20 1.52 -4.01 5.49
C SER A 20 0.64 -5.18 5.92
N ALA A 21 0.53 -5.43 7.23
CA ALA A 21 -0.35 -6.47 7.77
C ALA A 21 -1.83 -6.19 7.41
N GLY A 22 -2.30 -4.95 7.55
CA GLY A 22 -3.67 -4.60 7.22
C GLY A 22 -3.97 -4.64 5.71
N VAL A 23 -2.98 -4.32 4.86
CA VAL A 23 -3.07 -4.50 3.41
C VAL A 23 -3.19 -5.98 3.07
N LEU A 24 -2.32 -6.82 3.63
CA LEU A 24 -2.36 -8.27 3.39
C LEU A 24 -3.67 -8.90 3.86
N LEU A 25 -4.14 -8.51 5.05
CA LEU A 25 -5.43 -8.96 5.57
C LEU A 25 -6.59 -8.52 4.67
N SER A 26 -6.56 -7.27 4.20
CA SER A 26 -7.56 -6.80 3.23
C SER A 26 -7.50 -7.60 1.92
N LEU A 27 -6.30 -7.96 1.47
CA LEU A 27 -6.11 -8.76 0.26
C LEU A 27 -6.32 -10.27 0.46
N ALA A 28 -6.49 -10.74 1.71
CA ALA A 28 -6.78 -12.13 2.02
C ALA A 28 -8.13 -12.57 1.45
N ASP A 29 -9.13 -11.68 1.49
CA ASP A 29 -10.45 -11.92 0.88
C ASP A 29 -10.45 -11.81 -0.66
N GLY A 30 -9.36 -11.35 -1.26
CA GLY A 30 -9.21 -11.20 -2.69
C GLY A 30 -8.64 -9.85 -3.15
N PRO A 31 -8.50 -9.65 -4.47
CA PRO A 31 -7.93 -8.42 -5.03
C PRO A 31 -8.81 -7.20 -4.72
N ARG A 32 -8.20 -6.11 -4.24
CA ARG A 32 -8.92 -4.87 -3.89
C ARG A 32 -8.32 -3.64 -4.54
N ARG A 33 -9.14 -2.60 -4.71
CA ARG A 33 -8.69 -1.31 -5.25
C ARG A 33 -7.93 -0.52 -4.21
N PHE A 34 -7.06 0.37 -4.66
CA PHE A 34 -6.35 1.31 -3.77
C PHE A 34 -7.30 2.09 -2.85
N SER A 35 -8.44 2.57 -3.37
CA SER A 35 -9.45 3.29 -2.60
C SER A 35 -10.10 2.43 -1.51
N GLU A 36 -10.27 1.14 -1.75
CA GLU A 36 -10.89 0.22 -0.79
C GLU A 36 -9.95 -0.10 0.35
N LEU A 37 -8.64 -0.18 0.10
CA LEU A 37 -7.64 -0.34 1.15
C LEU A 37 -7.56 0.88 2.08
N ARG A 38 -7.88 2.08 1.59
CA ARG A 38 -7.87 3.30 2.41
C ARG A 38 -8.91 3.30 3.52
N VAL A 39 -10.05 2.63 3.31
CA VAL A 39 -11.16 2.61 4.28
C VAL A 39 -10.79 1.89 5.58
N PRO A 40 -10.34 0.62 5.57
CA PRO A 40 -9.96 -0.09 6.79
C PRO A 40 -8.67 0.45 7.39
N LEU A 41 -7.72 0.91 6.56
CA LEU A 41 -6.42 1.38 7.04
C LEU A 41 -6.48 2.82 7.58
N ARG A 42 -7.46 3.66 7.20
CA ARG A 42 -7.48 5.10 7.53
C ARG A 42 -6.14 5.81 7.27
N ALA A 43 -5.35 5.29 6.31
CA ALA A 43 -4.03 5.80 5.96
C ALA A 43 -4.14 6.93 4.93
N THR A 44 -3.19 7.85 4.96
CA THR A 44 -3.11 8.91 3.94
C THR A 44 -2.71 8.30 2.58
N PRO A 45 -3.15 8.90 1.44
CA PRO A 45 -2.81 8.38 0.11
C PRO A 45 -1.31 8.23 -0.12
N LYS A 46 -0.51 9.18 0.39
CA LYS A 46 0.95 9.17 0.28
C LYS A 46 1.54 7.96 1.00
N VAL A 47 1.18 7.77 2.27
CA VAL A 47 1.67 6.67 3.11
C VAL A 47 1.25 5.31 2.55
N LEU A 48 0.00 5.18 2.09
CA LEU A 48 -0.47 3.94 1.49
C LEU A 48 0.29 3.63 0.20
N THR A 49 0.56 4.63 -0.64
CA THR A 49 1.35 4.45 -1.86
C THR A 49 2.79 4.02 -1.56
N GLU A 50 3.43 4.64 -0.57
CA GLU A 50 4.78 4.27 -0.13
C GLU A 50 4.83 2.84 0.42
N THR A 51 3.84 2.46 1.24
CA THR A 51 3.69 1.11 1.79
C THR A 51 3.53 0.08 0.68
N LEU A 52 2.59 0.32 -0.25
CA LEU A 52 2.33 -0.61 -1.36
C LEU A 52 3.55 -0.77 -2.25
N ARG A 53 4.27 0.32 -2.56
CA ARG A 53 5.53 0.26 -3.32
C ARG A 53 6.62 -0.51 -2.58
N ALA A 54 6.69 -0.41 -1.25
CA ALA A 54 7.62 -1.21 -0.45
C ALA A 54 7.25 -2.70 -0.52
N MET A 55 5.99 -3.04 -0.28
CA MET A 55 5.49 -4.41 -0.34
C MET A 55 5.59 -5.03 -1.73
N GLU A 56 5.41 -4.24 -2.80
CA GLU A 56 5.59 -4.67 -4.18
C GLU A 56 7.06 -4.98 -4.47
N ARG A 57 7.99 -4.12 -4.00
CA ARG A 57 9.44 -4.37 -4.09
C ARG A 57 9.88 -5.60 -3.30
N ASP A 58 9.29 -5.80 -2.13
CA ASP A 58 9.53 -6.99 -1.29
C ASP A 58 8.85 -8.25 -1.87
N GLY A 59 8.04 -8.09 -2.92
CA GLY A 59 7.37 -9.20 -3.61
C GLY A 59 6.21 -9.81 -2.80
N MET A 60 5.65 -9.08 -1.83
CA MET A 60 4.49 -9.49 -1.04
C MET A 60 3.16 -9.28 -1.77
N ILE A 61 3.08 -8.20 -2.56
CA ILE A 61 1.89 -7.86 -3.35
C ILE A 61 2.25 -7.69 -4.82
N THR A 62 1.24 -7.76 -5.67
CA THR A 62 1.33 -7.47 -7.10
C THR A 62 0.28 -6.44 -7.47
N ARG A 63 0.72 -5.41 -8.19
CA ARG A 63 -0.17 -4.38 -8.72
C ARG A 63 -0.63 -4.78 -10.12
N THR A 64 -1.93 -4.96 -10.29
CA THR A 64 -2.55 -5.23 -11.58
C THR A 64 -3.28 -3.98 -12.05
N VAL A 65 -2.78 -3.40 -13.15
CA VAL A 65 -3.46 -2.28 -13.82
C VAL A 65 -4.34 -2.87 -14.90
N TYR A 66 -5.65 -2.79 -14.69
CA TYR A 66 -6.62 -3.12 -15.73
C TYR A 66 -6.69 -1.94 -16.71
N ALA A 67 -6.28 -2.17 -17.95
CA ALA A 67 -6.25 -1.15 -19.01
C ALA A 67 -7.62 -0.86 -19.63
N GLU A 68 -8.70 -1.38 -19.03
CA GLU A 68 -10.07 -1.14 -19.49
C GLU A 68 -10.56 0.22 -18.99
N GLU A 69 -10.12 1.23 -19.75
CA GLU A 69 -10.53 2.62 -19.94
C GLU A 69 -10.79 3.52 -18.72
N HIS A 70 -11.40 3.08 -17.61
CA HIS A 70 -11.78 3.95 -16.48
C HIS A 70 -11.63 3.30 -15.09
N LEU A 71 -11.01 2.12 -14.99
CA LEU A 71 -10.97 1.38 -13.72
C LEU A 71 -9.71 1.67 -12.88
N PRO A 72 -9.86 1.94 -11.57
CA PRO A 72 -8.73 2.19 -10.69
C PRO A 72 -7.88 0.92 -10.49
N THR A 73 -6.59 1.13 -10.26
CA THR A 73 -5.60 0.06 -9.97
C THR A 73 -6.10 -0.92 -8.91
N VAL A 74 -5.97 -2.22 -9.20
CA VAL A 74 -6.26 -3.32 -8.27
C VAL A 74 -4.96 -3.92 -7.75
N LEU A 75 -4.94 -4.27 -6.48
CA LEU A 75 -3.81 -4.87 -5.78
C LEU A 75 -4.21 -6.29 -5.38
N ALA A 76 -3.28 -7.24 -5.51
CA ALA A 76 -3.48 -8.63 -5.11
C ALA A 76 -2.29 -9.10 -4.26
N ALA A 77 -2.54 -9.91 -3.24
CA ALA A 77 -1.46 -10.57 -2.49
C ALA A 77 -0.88 -11.71 -3.35
N ARG A 78 0.43 -11.96 -3.26
CA ARG A 78 1.01 -13.13 -3.94
C ARG A 78 0.54 -14.41 -3.25
N ALA A 79 0.14 -15.40 -4.04
CA ALA A 79 -0.37 -16.69 -3.55
C ALA A 79 0.58 -17.38 -2.55
N ALA A 80 1.90 -17.26 -2.76
CA ALA A 80 2.92 -17.80 -1.85
C ALA A 80 2.85 -17.22 -0.42
N TYR A 81 2.24 -16.04 -0.23
CA TYR A 81 2.01 -15.45 1.09
C TYR A 81 0.66 -15.88 1.70
N GLN A 82 -0.39 -16.06 0.87
CA GLN A 82 -1.70 -16.52 1.33
C GLN A 82 -1.67 -17.97 1.82
N GLU A 83 -0.86 -18.84 1.20
CA GLU A 83 -0.78 -20.27 1.56
C GLU A 83 -0.14 -20.51 2.94
N LYS A 84 0.60 -19.54 3.50
CA LYS A 84 1.21 -19.63 4.83
C LYS A 84 0.34 -19.09 5.97
N VAL A 85 -0.79 -18.45 5.66
CA VAL A 85 -1.69 -17.81 6.64
C VAL A 85 -2.95 -18.65 6.89
N SER A 86 -3.13 -19.77 6.18
CA SER A 86 -4.17 -20.77 6.45
C SER A 86 -3.66 -21.90 7.34
#